data_AF-A0A9D8FSI2-F1
#
_entry.id   AF-A0A9D8FSI2-F1
#
_cell.length_a   1.000
_cell.length_b   1.000
_cell.length_c   1.000
_cell.angle_alpha   90.00
_cell.angle_beta   90.00
_cell.angle_gamma   90.00
#
_symmetry.space_group_name_H-M   'P 1'
#
loop_
_entity.id
_entity.type
_entity.pdbx_description
1 polymer ?
#
loop_
_entity_poly.entity_id
_entity_poly.type
_entity_poly.pdbx_seq_one_letter_code
_entity_poly.pdbx_strand_id
1 'polypeptide(L)'
;MTEGVKIYKTQDLVLQVKQNYNPAKLNLKKWVDFIDVLCGDREYQKEAIRDAIIFFASGEYSSIESLVEENFRKNDELQKRYKNARDYQKNLPLPRKLSAVIDLATGTGKSYVIYG
;
A
#
# COMPACT_ATOMS: atom_id res chain seq x y z
N MET A 1 -10.87 34.92 8.15
CA MET A 1 -11.35 33.58 8.57
C MET A 1 -10.13 32.68 8.59
N THR A 2 -9.56 32.43 9.76
CA THR A 2 -8.42 31.52 9.91
C THR A 2 -8.94 30.10 9.70
N GLU A 3 -8.68 29.52 8.53
CA GLU A 3 -8.86 28.08 8.33
C GLU A 3 -8.03 27.38 9.40
N GLY A 4 -8.71 26.69 10.31
CA GLY A 4 -8.05 25.93 11.37
C GLY A 4 -7.11 24.90 10.78
N VAL A 5 -6.07 24.52 11.54
CA VAL A 5 -5.15 23.45 11.15
C VAL A 5 -5.97 22.18 10.88
N LYS A 6 -6.01 21.75 9.61
CA LYS A 6 -6.77 20.58 9.20
C LYS A 6 -6.00 19.32 9.62
N ILE A 7 -6.57 18.58 10.57
CA ILE A 7 -6.00 17.34 11.10
C ILE A 7 -6.50 16.19 10.24
N TYR A 8 -5.58 15.38 9.73
CA TYR A 8 -5.88 14.16 8.99
C TYR A 8 -5.47 12.95 9.82
N LYS A 9 -6.29 11.90 9.83
CA LYS A 9 -5.86 10.62 10.40
C LYS A 9 -4.98 9.91 9.37
N THR A 10 -3.80 9.46 9.77
CA THR A 10 -2.85 8.78 8.87
C THR A 10 -3.46 7.58 8.17
N GLN A 11 -4.27 6.81 8.90
CA GLN A 11 -5.00 5.64 8.40
C GLN A 11 -5.93 5.97 7.20
N ASP A 12 -6.51 7.18 7.15
CA ASP A 12 -7.37 7.61 6.04
C ASP A 12 -6.55 7.98 4.79
N LEU A 13 -5.23 8.11 4.90
CA LEU A 13 -4.32 8.48 3.81
C LEU A 13 -3.51 7.29 3.29
N VAL A 14 -3.71 6.08 3.83
CA VAL A 14 -2.99 4.88 3.42
C VAL A 14 -3.44 4.47 2.01
N LEU A 15 -2.47 4.25 1.12
CA LEU A 15 -2.72 3.76 -0.23
C LEU A 15 -3.08 2.28 -0.20
N GLN A 16 -4.24 1.95 -0.76
CA GLN A 16 -4.74 0.59 -0.87
C GLN A 16 -4.25 -0.04 -2.17
N VAL A 17 -3.69 -1.25 -2.06
CA VAL A 17 -3.29 -2.07 -3.21
C VAL A 17 -4.52 -2.80 -3.76
N LYS A 18 -4.66 -2.84 -5.08
CA LYS A 18 -5.76 -3.50 -5.76
C LYS A 18 -5.64 -5.02 -5.61
N GLN A 19 -6.65 -5.62 -4.99
CA GLN A 19 -6.69 -7.08 -4.77
C GLN A 19 -7.12 -7.87 -6.02
N ASN A 20 -7.70 -7.19 -7.02
CA ASN A 20 -8.08 -7.82 -8.29
C ASN A 20 -6.92 -7.72 -9.31
N TYR A 21 -6.07 -8.74 -9.34
CA TYR A 21 -4.96 -8.89 -10.28
C TYR A 21 -5.11 -10.18 -11.09
N ASN A 22 -4.38 -10.30 -12.20
CA ASN A 22 -4.41 -11.50 -13.03
C ASN A 22 -3.67 -12.68 -12.36
N PRO A 23 -4.35 -13.75 -11.91
CA PRO A 23 -3.71 -14.88 -11.23
C PRO A 23 -2.82 -15.74 -12.14
N ALA A 24 -2.99 -15.60 -13.45
CA ALA A 24 -2.11 -16.25 -14.43
C ALA A 24 -0.72 -15.58 -14.49
N LYS A 25 -0.63 -14.29 -14.13
CA LYS A 25 0.65 -13.57 -14.00
C LYS A 25 1.27 -13.77 -12.61
N LEU A 26 0.45 -13.72 -11.56
CA LEU A 26 0.87 -13.91 -10.18
C LEU A 26 0.03 -15.01 -9.51
N ASN A 27 0.61 -16.19 -9.29
CA ASN A 27 -0.07 -17.27 -8.58
C ASN A 27 0.19 -17.21 -7.07
N LEU A 28 -0.46 -16.27 -6.39
CA LEU A 28 -0.29 -16.07 -4.94
C LEU A 28 -0.79 -17.26 -4.11
N LYS A 29 -1.73 -18.05 -4.66
CA LYS A 29 -2.29 -19.22 -3.97
C LYS A 29 -1.22 -20.23 -3.54
N LYS A 30 -0.12 -20.34 -4.29
CA LYS A 30 1.02 -21.21 -3.95
C LYS A 30 1.72 -20.82 -2.65
N TRP A 31 1.56 -19.59 -2.18
CA TRP A 31 2.24 -19.04 -1.02
C TRP A 31 1.33 -18.90 0.20
N VAL A 32 0.03 -19.17 0.07
CA VAL A 32 -0.95 -18.98 1.15
C VAL A 32 -0.60 -19.81 2.38
N ASP A 33 -0.35 -21.12 2.21
CA ASP A 33 -0.01 -22.01 3.32
C ASP A 33 1.28 -21.57 4.04
N PHE A 34 2.28 -21.11 3.27
CA PHE A 34 3.53 -20.59 3.83
C PHE A 34 3.28 -19.32 4.66
N ILE A 35 2.53 -18.35 4.11
CA ILE A 35 2.19 -17.10 4.79
C ILE A 35 1.36 -17.37 6.05
N ASP A 36 0.43 -18.32 5.99
CA ASP A 36 -0.42 -18.71 7.11
C ASP A 36 0.40 -19.33 8.25
N VAL A 37 1.32 -20.23 7.93
CA VAL A 37 2.22 -20.82 8.94
C VAL A 37 3.18 -19.77 9.51
N LEU A 38 3.73 -18.88 8.67
CA LEU A 38 4.67 -17.83 9.08
C LEU A 38 4.04 -16.83 10.04
N CYS A 39 2.82 -16.36 9.74
CA CYS A 39 2.17 -15.26 10.48
C CYS A 39 1.20 -15.76 11.55
N GLY A 40 0.75 -17.00 11.49
CA GLY A 40 -0.22 -17.57 12.44
C GLY A 40 -1.58 -16.85 12.36
N ASP A 41 -2.02 -16.28 13.47
CA ASP A 41 -3.27 -15.53 13.61
C ASP A 41 -3.13 -14.02 13.33
N ARG A 42 -1.93 -13.55 12.98
CA ARG A 42 -1.64 -12.14 12.74
C ARG A 42 -2.02 -11.72 11.33
N GLU A 43 -3.31 -11.56 11.08
CA GLU A 43 -3.83 -11.21 9.75
C GLU A 43 -3.20 -9.94 9.16
N TYR A 44 -2.92 -8.93 9.99
CA TYR A 44 -2.27 -7.69 9.53
C TYR A 44 -0.86 -7.93 8.91
N GLN A 45 -0.14 -8.98 9.34
CA GLN A 45 1.14 -9.34 8.71
C GLN A 45 0.90 -9.98 7.35
N LYS A 46 -0.09 -10.88 7.27
CA LYS A 46 -0.46 -11.57 6.03
C LYS A 46 -0.96 -10.58 4.98
N GLU A 47 -1.80 -9.64 5.38
CA GLU A 47 -2.28 -8.56 4.52
C GLU A 47 -1.12 -7.71 4.00
N ALA A 48 -0.22 -7.26 4.88
CA ALA A 48 0.95 -6.49 4.46
C ALA A 48 1.85 -7.23 3.46
N ILE A 49 2.10 -8.54 3.68
CA ILE A 49 2.88 -9.39 2.76
C ILE A 49 2.15 -9.52 1.42
N ARG A 50 0.85 -9.83 1.42
CA ARG A 50 0.05 -9.97 0.20
C ARG A 50 0.03 -8.66 -0.59
N ASP A 51 -0.19 -7.53 0.06
CA ASP A 51 -0.18 -6.21 -0.57
C ASP A 51 1.18 -5.88 -1.19
N ALA A 52 2.27 -6.19 -0.48
CA ALA A 52 3.61 -6.01 -1.00
C ALA A 52 3.83 -6.85 -2.27
N ILE A 53 3.53 -8.16 -2.20
CA ILE A 53 3.70 -9.07 -3.34
C ILE A 53 2.84 -8.64 -4.52
N ILE A 54 1.57 -8.26 -4.29
CA ILE A 54 0.68 -7.79 -5.36
C ILE A 54 1.23 -6.50 -5.97
N PHE A 55 1.62 -5.51 -5.16
CA PHE A 55 2.16 -4.25 -5.66
C PHE A 55 3.39 -4.46 -6.55
N PHE A 56 4.31 -5.33 -6.14
CA PHE A 56 5.57 -5.55 -6.84
C PHE A 56 5.48 -6.55 -8.01
N ALA A 57 4.73 -7.65 -7.86
CA ALA A 57 4.81 -8.81 -8.75
C ALA A 57 3.57 -9.04 -9.62
N SER A 58 2.44 -8.36 -9.36
CA SER A 58 1.23 -8.53 -10.19
C SER A 58 1.37 -7.97 -11.61
N GLY A 59 2.23 -6.97 -11.79
CA GLY A 59 2.32 -6.18 -13.02
C GLY A 59 1.15 -5.21 -13.22
N GLU A 60 0.30 -5.00 -12.21
CA GLU A 60 -0.79 -3.99 -12.24
C GLU A 60 -0.26 -2.56 -12.08
N TYR A 61 0.92 -2.40 -11.47
CA TYR A 61 1.57 -1.12 -11.22
C TYR A 61 2.90 -1.05 -11.98
N SER A 62 3.15 0.08 -12.64
CA SER A 62 4.45 0.37 -13.25
C SER A 62 5.35 1.21 -12.34
N SER A 63 4.75 1.96 -11.42
CA SER A 63 5.45 2.74 -10.40
C SER A 63 4.54 3.12 -9.23
N ILE A 64 5.11 3.74 -8.19
CA ILE A 64 4.37 4.29 -7.06
C ILE A 64 3.32 5.34 -7.48
N GLU A 65 3.58 6.08 -8.56
CA GLU A 65 2.62 7.04 -9.12
C GLU A 65 1.34 6.37 -9.60
N SER A 66 1.43 5.16 -10.18
CA SER A 66 0.23 4.39 -10.57
C SER A 66 -0.67 4.10 -9.38
N LEU A 67 -0.07 3.71 -8.24
CA LEU A 67 -0.80 3.45 -7.01
C LEU A 67 -1.44 4.73 -6.44
N VAL A 68 -0.70 5.85 -6.47
CA VAL A 68 -1.21 7.16 -6.06
C VAL A 68 -2.37 7.62 -6.94
N GLU A 69 -2.26 7.49 -8.26
CA GLU A 69 -3.35 7.90 -9.17
C GLU A 69 -4.62 7.11 -8.94
N GLU A 70 -4.50 5.79 -8.75
CA GLU A 70 -5.65 4.95 -8.46
C GLU A 70 -6.31 5.33 -7.14
N ASN A 71 -5.52 5.50 -6.09
CA ASN A 71 -6.03 5.85 -4.76
C ASN A 71 -6.61 7.27 -4.72
N PHE A 72 -5.97 8.24 -5.38
CA PHE A 72 -6.45 9.62 -5.42
C PHE A 72 -7.82 9.72 -6.08
N ARG A 73 -8.13 8.88 -7.06
CA ARG A 73 -9.47 8.85 -7.70
C ARG A 73 -10.56 8.28 -6.79
N LYS A 74 -10.19 7.46 -5.79
CA LYS A 74 -11.12 6.69 -4.95
C LYS A 74 -11.22 7.19 -3.50
N ASN A 75 -10.24 7.96 -3.04
CA ASN A 75 -10.12 8.38 -1.63
C ASN A 75 -10.32 9.90 -1.50
N ASP A 76 -11.46 10.29 -0.93
CA ASP A 76 -11.83 11.69 -0.72
C ASP A 76 -10.89 12.41 0.26
N GLU A 77 -10.30 11.73 1.23
CA GLU A 77 -9.34 12.34 2.17
C GLU A 77 -8.03 12.70 1.49
N LEU A 78 -7.57 11.89 0.52
CA LEU A 78 -6.44 12.26 -0.33
C LEU A 78 -6.76 13.51 -1.17
N GLN A 79 -7.97 13.60 -1.73
CA GLN A 79 -8.42 14.75 -2.52
C GLN A 79 -8.58 16.03 -1.67
N LYS A 80 -8.98 15.86 -0.40
CA LYS A 80 -9.05 16.95 0.58
C LYS A 80 -7.68 17.45 1.02
N ARG A 81 -6.66 16.59 0.98
CA ARG A 81 -5.28 16.89 1.43
C ARG A 81 -4.41 17.48 0.33
N TYR A 82 -4.48 16.94 -0.89
CA TYR A 82 -3.63 17.35 -2.01
C TYR A 82 -4.47 17.99 -3.11
N LYS A 83 -3.94 19.03 -3.75
CA LYS A 83 -4.69 19.78 -4.78
C LYS A 83 -5.08 18.91 -5.99
N ASN A 84 -4.23 17.95 -6.32
CA ASN A 84 -4.42 16.95 -7.37
C ASN A 84 -3.38 15.82 -7.18
N ALA A 85 -3.51 14.72 -7.93
CA ALA A 85 -2.56 13.61 -7.87
C ALA A 85 -1.10 14.03 -8.12
N ARG A 86 -0.86 14.99 -9.03
CA ARG A 86 0.51 15.47 -9.30
C ARG A 86 1.12 16.21 -8.11
N ASP A 87 0.31 16.94 -7.35
CA ASP A 87 0.72 17.62 -6.13
C ASP A 87 1.22 16.63 -5.08
N TYR A 88 0.54 15.50 -4.94
CA TYR A 88 1.02 14.39 -4.11
C TYR A 88 2.30 13.78 -4.68
N GLN A 89 2.31 13.42 -5.98
CA GLN A 89 3.45 12.75 -6.62
C GLN A 89 4.78 13.49 -6.48
N LYS A 90 4.78 14.83 -6.45
CA LYS A 90 5.99 15.65 -6.23
C LYS A 90 6.74 15.35 -4.93
N ASN A 91 6.03 14.84 -3.93
CA ASN A 91 6.58 14.54 -2.62
C ASN A 91 6.89 13.04 -2.43
N LEU A 92 6.73 12.22 -3.47
CA LEU A 92 7.00 10.79 -3.37
C LEU A 92 8.50 10.52 -3.26
N PRO A 93 8.91 9.62 -2.36
CA PRO A 93 10.26 9.08 -2.40
C PRO A 93 10.42 8.21 -3.65
N LEU A 94 11.58 8.31 -4.31
CA LEU A 94 11.96 7.48 -5.46
C LEU A 94 10.92 7.46 -6.60
N PRO A 95 10.66 8.62 -7.25
CA PRO A 95 9.67 8.70 -8.33
C PRO A 95 10.02 7.78 -9.50
N ARG A 96 8.98 7.27 -10.19
CA ARG A 96 9.06 6.33 -11.32
C ARG A 96 9.66 4.98 -10.96
N LYS A 97 9.66 4.60 -9.68
CA LYS A 97 10.06 3.28 -9.19
C LYS A 97 8.86 2.59 -8.54
N LEU A 98 8.88 1.26 -8.55
CA LEU A 98 8.08 0.48 -7.62
C LEU A 98 8.77 0.57 -6.27
N SER A 99 8.28 1.46 -5.42
CA SER A 99 8.79 1.66 -4.07
C SER A 99 7.65 2.16 -3.19
N ALA A 100 7.51 1.58 -2.00
CA ALA A 100 6.48 1.97 -1.04
C ALA A 100 7.02 1.80 0.38
N VAL A 101 6.31 2.38 1.34
CA VAL A 101 6.57 2.22 2.77
C VAL A 101 5.41 1.46 3.37
N ILE A 102 5.71 0.38 4.08
CA ILE A 102 4.75 -0.37 4.88
C ILE A 102 4.86 0.16 6.31
N ASP A 103 3.80 0.80 6.79
CA ASP A 103 3.73 1.30 8.17
C ASP A 103 3.09 0.26 9.08
N LEU A 104 3.85 -0.21 10.06
CA LEU A 104 3.41 -1.16 11.07
C LEU A 104 3.97 -0.72 12.42
N ALA A 105 3.11 -0.75 13.44
CA ALA A 105 3.46 -0.33 14.80
C ALA A 105 4.67 -1.10 15.38
N THR A 106 5.29 -0.56 16.42
CA THR A 106 6.39 -1.27 17.12
C THR A 106 5.87 -2.56 17.77
N GLY A 107 6.71 -3.60 17.78
CA GLY A 107 6.34 -4.91 18.36
C GLY A 107 5.40 -5.78 17.51
N THR A 108 4.89 -5.30 16.37
CA THR A 108 3.97 -6.08 15.51
C THR A 108 4.66 -7.13 14.63
N GLY A 109 5.99 -7.26 14.71
CA GLY A 109 6.74 -8.27 13.97
C GLY A 109 7.05 -7.93 12.51
N LYS A 110 7.43 -6.68 12.22
CA LYS A 110 7.86 -6.22 10.88
C LYS A 110 8.87 -7.15 10.18
N SER A 111 9.76 -7.79 10.93
CA SER A 111 10.73 -8.75 10.38
C SER A 111 10.08 -9.95 9.69
N TYR A 112 8.91 -10.40 10.15
CA TYR A 112 8.15 -11.47 9.50
C TYR A 112 7.59 -11.01 8.15
N VAL A 113 7.12 -9.75 8.08
CA VAL A 113 6.62 -9.15 6.84
C VAL A 113 7.72 -8.95 5.80
N ILE A 114 8.95 -8.68 6.23
CA ILE A 114 10.10 -8.57 5.31
C ILE A 114 10.56 -9.96 4.84
N TYR A 115 10.41 -10.99 5.69
CA TYR A 115 10.85 -12.35 5.38
C TYR A 115 9.90 -13.08 4.43
N GLY A 116 8.59 -12.89 4.59
CA GLY A 116 7.56 -13.52 3.76
C GLY A 116 7.39 -12.86 2.40
#